data_AF-A0A7W6LHD5-F1
#
_entry.id   AF-A0A7W6LHD5-F1
#
_cell.length_a   1.000
_cell.length_b   1.000
_cell.length_c   1.000
_cell.angle_alpha   90.00
_cell.angle_beta   90.00
_cell.angle_gamma   90.00
#
_symmetry.space_group_name_H-M   'P 1'
#
loop_
_entity.id
_entity.type
_entity.pdbx_description
1 polymer ?
#
loop_
_entity_poly.entity_id
_entity_poly.type
_entity_poly.pdbx_seq_one_letter_code
_entity_poly.pdbx_strand_id
1 'polypeptide(L)'
;MSDNQEEFDALSQAARSFVDEHGKNADRLFNFCENFMHDWREKRGTRGANDNRLVNDVFRWTMNRYNRPRYQPRRSREERASTFLLTPGAYQMSAEDFGRASVRNAARITGQSKSTVGRHLVRHGIAPRRDAKIKKLTKTTQQLVRILDATFDRQAAGILQLERLGTALWDAGETRHVPPTTQASRKKKLTELLAEISGAGVGYNIVTIGDVCGVFHGRRFRSLGEASTWIADAQRLGRYPAIRQPEPIAVPAARDYFWADPFVRDVMAIIEMGVTGHFYPIEKLDAIYRFERLLTDMTPVLPWLERAHHSFAGDDMAENLSTLADKINDPAVRKATRRLAKIMRDLKNFMGPLPTSFDAFQNVDMVLSVMDKTAEASPESFARLAYIRESFAMSGDDYLEARGRLSRMLVLEKSGEWQAPDSETLSHYLPEVVREVEVGDENDMPY
;
A
#
# COMPACT_ATOMS: atom_id res chain seq x y z
N MET A 1 -10.99 -45.07 1.40
CA MET A 1 -10.53 -44.22 0.29
C MET A 1 -10.72 -45.05 -0.97
N SER A 2 -11.48 -44.54 -1.95
CA SER A 2 -12.09 -45.31 -3.04
C SER A 2 -11.07 -45.80 -4.08
N ASP A 3 -11.21 -47.05 -4.55
CA ASP A 3 -10.33 -47.72 -5.53
C ASP A 3 -10.36 -47.12 -6.95
N ASN A 4 -11.19 -46.10 -7.23
CA ASN A 4 -11.43 -45.57 -8.59
C ASN A 4 -11.17 -44.04 -8.75
N GLN A 5 -10.17 -43.48 -8.06
CA GLN A 5 -9.88 -42.03 -8.11
C GLN A 5 -9.54 -41.52 -9.53
N GLU A 6 -8.78 -42.30 -10.30
CA GLU A 6 -8.36 -41.93 -11.66
C GLU A 6 -9.56 -41.83 -12.63
N GLU A 7 -10.51 -42.75 -12.52
CA GLU A 7 -11.75 -42.74 -13.32
C GLU A 7 -12.63 -41.55 -12.96
N PHE A 8 -12.75 -41.24 -11.66
CA PHE A 8 -13.49 -40.09 -11.19
C PHE A 8 -12.89 -38.78 -11.73
N ASP A 9 -11.57 -38.62 -11.67
CA ASP A 9 -10.90 -37.40 -12.12
C ASP A 9 -11.01 -37.23 -13.65
N ALA A 10 -10.87 -38.31 -14.41
CA ALA A 10 -11.03 -38.31 -15.85
C ALA A 10 -12.47 -37.97 -16.29
N LEU A 11 -13.47 -38.65 -15.72
CA LEU A 11 -14.88 -38.40 -16.02
C LEU A 11 -15.30 -37.00 -15.57
N SER A 12 -14.87 -36.55 -14.39
CA SER A 12 -15.15 -35.21 -13.89
C SER A 12 -14.57 -34.12 -14.77
N GLN A 13 -13.37 -34.32 -15.31
CA GLN A 13 -12.75 -33.37 -16.23
C GLN A 13 -13.51 -33.34 -17.57
N ALA A 14 -13.83 -34.50 -18.13
CA ALA A 14 -14.58 -34.61 -19.38
C ALA A 14 -15.99 -33.97 -19.28
N ALA A 15 -16.72 -34.25 -18.20
CA ALA A 15 -18.05 -33.68 -17.95
C ALA A 15 -18.03 -32.16 -17.84
N ARG A 16 -16.99 -31.57 -17.23
CA ARG A 16 -16.80 -30.11 -17.16
C ARG A 16 -16.52 -29.52 -18.54
N SER A 17 -15.64 -30.15 -19.32
CA SER A 17 -15.35 -29.73 -20.70
C SER A 17 -16.59 -29.77 -21.59
N PHE A 18 -17.42 -30.81 -21.47
CA PHE A 18 -18.70 -30.88 -22.17
C PHE A 18 -19.62 -29.69 -21.82
N VAL A 19 -19.75 -29.36 -20.53
CA VAL A 19 -20.59 -28.22 -20.10
C VAL A 19 -20.01 -26.88 -20.55
N ASP A 20 -18.68 -26.74 -20.63
CA ASP A 20 -18.02 -25.53 -21.14
C ASP A 20 -18.31 -25.31 -22.62
N GLU A 21 -18.39 -26.38 -23.42
CA GLU A 21 -18.62 -26.31 -24.87
C GLU A 21 -20.11 -26.26 -25.24
N HIS A 22 -20.94 -27.10 -24.61
CA HIS A 22 -22.33 -27.32 -25.03
C HIS A 22 -23.37 -26.82 -24.02
N GLY A 23 -22.95 -26.30 -22.86
CA GLY A 23 -23.85 -25.85 -21.80
C GLY A 23 -24.48 -27.00 -20.99
N LYS A 24 -25.44 -26.65 -20.12
CA LYS A 24 -26.14 -27.63 -19.27
C LYS A 24 -27.33 -28.24 -20.00
N ASN A 25 -27.12 -29.39 -20.62
CA ASN A 25 -28.18 -30.23 -21.15
C ASN A 25 -28.14 -31.59 -20.43
N ALA A 26 -29.18 -31.90 -19.67
CA ALA A 26 -29.23 -33.07 -18.80
C ALA A 26 -29.07 -34.38 -19.60
N ASP A 27 -29.87 -34.55 -20.66
CA ASP A 27 -29.89 -35.78 -21.45
C ASP A 27 -28.59 -35.96 -22.21
N ARG A 28 -28.06 -34.88 -22.81
CA ARG A 28 -26.80 -34.96 -23.56
C ARG A 28 -25.59 -35.17 -22.66
N LEU A 29 -25.56 -34.56 -21.47
CA LEU A 29 -24.46 -34.74 -20.52
C LEU A 29 -24.47 -36.14 -19.91
N PHE A 30 -25.66 -36.67 -19.59
CA PHE A 30 -25.79 -38.03 -19.07
C PHE A 30 -25.28 -39.06 -20.10
N ASN A 31 -25.77 -38.97 -21.35
CA ASN A 31 -25.34 -39.84 -22.44
C ASN A 31 -23.83 -39.69 -22.73
N PHE A 32 -23.29 -38.47 -22.67
CA PHE A 32 -21.86 -38.22 -22.82
C PHE A 32 -21.04 -38.92 -21.73
N CYS A 33 -21.47 -38.83 -20.46
CA CYS A 33 -20.77 -39.48 -19.34
C CYS A 33 -20.82 -41.01 -19.44
N GLU A 34 -21.95 -41.60 -19.88
CA GLU A 34 -22.06 -43.04 -20.13
C GLU A 34 -21.13 -43.50 -21.25
N ASN A 35 -21.16 -42.81 -22.40
CA ASN A 35 -20.31 -43.13 -23.54
C ASN A 35 -18.82 -42.97 -23.21
N PHE A 36 -18.45 -41.90 -22.51
CA PHE A 36 -17.07 -41.71 -22.07
C PHE A 36 -16.58 -42.87 -21.18
N MET A 37 -17.40 -43.33 -20.23
CA MET A 37 -17.05 -44.46 -19.37
C MET A 37 -17.05 -45.80 -20.10
N HIS A 38 -17.81 -45.94 -21.18
CA HIS A 38 -17.77 -47.11 -22.05
C HIS A 38 -16.44 -47.17 -22.82
N ASP A 39 -16.07 -46.07 -23.50
CA ASP A 39 -14.83 -45.94 -24.27
C ASP A 39 -13.58 -46.05 -23.39
N TRP A 40 -13.64 -45.47 -22.18
CA TRP A 40 -12.55 -45.53 -21.21
C TRP A 40 -12.24 -46.97 -20.79
N ARG A 41 -13.29 -47.80 -20.66
CA ARG A 41 -13.18 -49.22 -20.31
C ARG A 41 -12.64 -50.07 -21.43
N GLU A 42 -13.09 -49.85 -22.66
CA GLU A 42 -12.54 -50.57 -23.82
C GLU A 42 -11.02 -50.40 -23.95
N LYS A 43 -10.49 -49.24 -23.54
CA LYS A 43 -9.06 -48.93 -23.65
C LYS A 43 -8.22 -49.39 -22.46
N ARG A 44 -8.79 -49.55 -21.26
CA ARG A 44 -8.01 -49.76 -20.01
C ARG A 44 -8.39 -51.00 -19.19
N GLY A 45 -9.45 -51.73 -19.57
CA GLY A 45 -9.92 -52.92 -18.88
C GLY A 45 -10.80 -52.62 -17.66
N THR A 46 -11.59 -53.61 -17.25
CA THR A 46 -12.59 -53.50 -16.17
C THR A 46 -11.95 -53.53 -14.78
N ARG A 47 -11.99 -52.42 -14.04
CA ARG A 47 -11.65 -52.36 -12.61
C ARG A 47 -12.83 -51.84 -11.79
N GLY A 48 -13.59 -52.78 -11.20
CA GLY A 48 -14.57 -52.48 -10.17
C GLY A 48 -16.04 -52.53 -10.62
N ALA A 49 -16.92 -52.73 -9.64
CA ALA A 49 -18.34 -53.03 -9.81
C ALA A 49 -19.21 -51.86 -9.31
N ASN A 50 -19.44 -50.84 -10.15
CA ASN A 50 -20.66 -50.00 -10.25
C ASN A 50 -20.37 -48.62 -10.89
N ASP A 51 -20.16 -48.58 -12.20
CA ASP A 51 -19.95 -47.33 -12.95
C ASP A 51 -21.19 -46.45 -13.00
N ASN A 52 -22.38 -47.05 -12.97
CA ASN A 52 -23.64 -46.31 -12.97
C ASN A 52 -23.75 -45.37 -11.77
N ARG A 53 -23.11 -45.71 -10.65
CA ARG A 53 -23.06 -44.83 -9.48
C ARG A 53 -22.10 -43.66 -9.71
N LEU A 54 -20.91 -43.92 -10.25
CA LEU A 54 -19.92 -42.90 -10.57
C LEU A 54 -20.44 -41.90 -11.62
N VAL A 55 -21.02 -42.41 -12.71
CA VAL A 55 -21.66 -41.60 -13.76
C VAL A 55 -22.76 -40.73 -13.18
N ASN A 56 -23.66 -41.30 -12.37
CA ASN A 56 -24.73 -40.54 -11.73
C ASN A 56 -24.19 -39.47 -10.77
N ASP A 57 -23.17 -39.78 -9.98
CA ASP A 57 -22.60 -38.84 -9.01
C ASP A 57 -21.92 -37.65 -9.72
N VAL A 58 -21.10 -37.92 -10.75
CA VAL A 58 -20.45 -36.87 -11.55
C VAL A 58 -21.47 -36.06 -12.34
N PHE A 59 -22.45 -36.71 -12.97
CA PHE A 59 -23.55 -36.04 -13.68
C PHE A 59 -24.33 -35.10 -12.75
N ARG A 60 -24.83 -35.61 -11.62
CA ARG A 60 -25.63 -34.83 -10.67
C ARG A 60 -24.84 -33.67 -10.09
N TRP A 61 -23.58 -33.90 -9.75
CA TRP A 61 -22.72 -32.83 -9.24
C TRP A 61 -22.47 -31.75 -10.31
N THR A 62 -22.16 -32.16 -11.54
CA THR A 62 -21.88 -31.23 -12.65
C THR A 62 -23.11 -30.40 -13.02
N MET A 63 -24.29 -31.02 -13.09
CA MET A 63 -25.55 -30.30 -13.33
C MET A 63 -25.90 -29.32 -12.20
N ASN A 64 -25.75 -29.73 -10.95
CA ASN A 64 -26.22 -28.93 -9.81
C ASN A 64 -25.21 -27.89 -9.34
N ARG A 65 -23.91 -28.14 -9.48
CA ARG A 65 -22.86 -27.34 -8.82
C ARG A 65 -21.88 -26.68 -9.77
N TYR A 66 -21.60 -27.28 -10.94
CA TYR A 66 -20.66 -26.68 -11.89
C TYR A 66 -21.35 -25.59 -12.69
N ASN A 67 -20.79 -24.39 -12.74
CA ASN A 67 -21.23 -23.33 -13.64
C ASN A 67 -20.02 -22.90 -14.45
N ARG A 68 -20.20 -22.76 -15.77
CA ARG A 68 -19.14 -22.33 -16.67
C ARG A 68 -18.46 -21.07 -16.11
N PRO A 69 -17.14 -21.08 -15.86
CA PRO A 69 -16.43 -19.89 -15.42
C PRO A 69 -16.67 -18.79 -16.46
N ARG A 70 -17.21 -17.65 -16.03
CA ARG A 70 -17.29 -16.48 -16.92
C ARG A 70 -15.86 -16.09 -17.28
N TYR A 71 -15.58 -15.97 -18.57
CA TYR A 71 -14.29 -15.46 -19.05
C TYR A 71 -14.04 -14.10 -18.40
N GLN A 72 -13.03 -14.05 -17.53
CA GLN A 72 -12.50 -12.80 -17.04
C GLN A 72 -11.23 -12.55 -17.86
N PRO A 73 -11.13 -11.42 -18.58
CA PRO A 73 -9.87 -11.06 -19.21
C PRO A 73 -8.79 -11.08 -18.13
N ARG A 74 -7.69 -11.82 -18.39
CA ARG A 74 -6.56 -11.91 -17.47
C ARG A 74 -5.92 -10.53 -17.36
N ARG A 75 -6.32 -9.76 -16.36
CA ARG A 75 -5.67 -8.49 -16.02
C ARG A 75 -4.24 -8.75 -15.59
N SER A 76 -3.29 -8.00 -16.13
CA SER A 76 -1.89 -8.08 -15.71
C SER A 76 -1.78 -7.72 -14.22
N ARG A 77 -0.68 -8.09 -13.58
CA ARG A 77 -0.42 -7.64 -12.20
C ARG A 77 -0.33 -6.12 -12.14
N GLU A 78 0.22 -5.52 -13.20
CA GLU A 78 0.38 -4.08 -13.35
C GLU A 78 -0.95 -3.34 -13.46
N GLU A 79 -1.88 -3.84 -14.27
CA GLU A 79 -3.22 -3.26 -14.38
C GLU A 79 -3.96 -3.31 -13.04
N ARG A 80 -3.74 -4.38 -12.24
CA ARG A 80 -4.28 -4.49 -10.88
C ARG A 80 -3.64 -3.52 -9.89
N ALA A 81 -2.33 -3.30 -9.99
CA ALA A 81 -1.62 -2.35 -9.13
C ALA A 81 -2.02 -0.90 -9.46
N SER A 82 -2.02 -0.54 -10.75
CA SER A 82 -2.46 0.77 -11.23
C SER A 82 -3.90 1.08 -10.80
N THR A 83 -4.83 0.15 -11.02
CA THR A 83 -6.22 0.31 -10.57
C THR A 83 -6.36 0.46 -9.05
N PHE A 84 -5.52 -0.20 -8.27
CA PHE A 84 -5.46 -0.03 -6.81
C PHE A 84 -4.95 1.37 -6.41
N LEU A 85 -3.85 1.84 -7.01
CA LEU A 85 -3.21 3.12 -6.67
C LEU A 85 -4.01 4.35 -7.14
N LEU A 86 -4.70 4.25 -8.27
CA LEU A 86 -5.56 5.33 -8.78
C LEU A 86 -6.87 5.49 -7.99
N THR A 87 -7.25 4.49 -7.19
CA THR A 87 -8.57 4.46 -6.54
C THR A 87 -8.82 5.64 -5.58
N PRO A 88 -7.89 6.03 -4.69
CA PRO A 88 -8.04 7.23 -3.85
C PRO A 88 -8.22 8.53 -4.65
N GLY A 89 -7.40 8.73 -5.69
CA GLY A 89 -7.47 9.92 -6.55
C GLY A 89 -8.80 9.99 -7.31
N ALA A 90 -9.23 8.88 -7.92
CA ALA A 90 -10.53 8.81 -8.57
C ALA A 90 -11.71 9.02 -7.60
N TYR A 91 -11.55 8.66 -6.32
CA TYR A 91 -12.55 8.97 -5.30
C TYR A 91 -12.62 10.46 -4.98
N GLN A 92 -11.48 11.16 -4.91
CA GLN A 92 -11.43 12.61 -4.74
C GLN A 92 -11.97 13.34 -5.98
N MET A 93 -11.49 13.03 -7.19
CA MET A 93 -11.97 13.58 -8.46
C MET A 93 -13.47 13.39 -8.65
N SER A 94 -14.04 12.31 -8.10
CA SER A 94 -15.49 12.12 -8.19
C SER A 94 -16.33 13.18 -7.45
N ALA A 95 -15.72 13.95 -6.54
CA ALA A 95 -16.34 15.14 -5.97
C ALA A 95 -16.44 16.28 -6.97
N GLU A 96 -15.42 16.46 -7.81
CA GLU A 96 -15.35 17.50 -8.83
C GLU A 96 -16.29 17.16 -9.99
N ASP A 97 -16.15 15.96 -10.56
CA ASP A 97 -16.92 15.54 -11.74
C ASP A 97 -18.42 15.33 -11.49
N PHE A 98 -18.78 14.91 -10.27
CA PHE A 98 -20.15 14.48 -9.93
C PHE A 98 -20.73 15.20 -8.71
N GLY A 99 -20.07 16.26 -8.22
CA GLY A 99 -20.48 17.04 -7.04
C GLY A 99 -20.39 16.28 -5.71
N ARG A 100 -19.96 15.02 -5.69
CA ARG A 100 -19.86 14.20 -4.47
C ARG A 100 -18.89 13.03 -4.62
N ALA A 101 -17.91 12.99 -3.72
CA ALA A 101 -17.04 11.83 -3.53
C ALA A 101 -17.87 10.58 -3.15
N SER A 102 -17.90 9.57 -4.02
CA SER A 102 -18.61 8.32 -3.74
C SER A 102 -17.98 7.11 -4.43
N VAL A 103 -18.06 5.94 -3.79
CA VAL A 103 -17.60 4.65 -4.36
C VAL A 103 -18.25 4.38 -5.72
N ARG A 104 -19.51 4.81 -5.91
CA ARG A 104 -20.23 4.64 -7.19
C ARG A 104 -19.62 5.50 -8.30
N ASN A 105 -19.29 6.75 -7.99
CA ASN A 105 -18.74 7.69 -8.97
C ASN A 105 -17.28 7.36 -9.26
N ALA A 106 -16.48 7.03 -8.24
CA ALA A 106 -15.12 6.52 -8.40
C ALA A 106 -15.07 5.23 -9.26
N ALA A 107 -16.03 4.32 -9.10
CA ALA A 107 -16.17 3.15 -9.96
C ALA A 107 -16.50 3.50 -11.43
N ARG A 108 -17.23 4.59 -11.65
CA ARG A 108 -17.54 5.09 -13.00
C ARG A 108 -16.30 5.70 -13.66
N ILE A 109 -15.52 6.49 -12.92
CA ILE A 109 -14.26 7.09 -13.39
C ILE A 109 -13.23 6.02 -13.72
N THR A 110 -13.05 5.04 -12.84
CA THR A 110 -12.02 3.99 -12.99
C THR A 110 -12.43 2.81 -13.87
N GLY A 111 -13.69 2.73 -14.31
CA GLY A 111 -14.22 1.55 -15.02
C GLY A 111 -14.23 0.26 -14.18
N GLN A 112 -14.05 0.35 -12.86
CA GLN A 112 -14.00 -0.80 -11.96
C GLN A 112 -15.39 -1.14 -11.38
N SER A 113 -15.55 -2.34 -10.83
CA SER A 113 -16.76 -2.66 -10.07
C SER A 113 -16.77 -1.94 -8.71
N LYS A 114 -17.96 -1.56 -8.22
CA LYS A 114 -18.14 -0.91 -6.90
C LYS A 114 -17.50 -1.69 -5.75
N SER A 115 -17.57 -3.02 -5.80
CA SER A 115 -16.98 -3.90 -4.77
C SER A 115 -15.45 -3.91 -4.80
N THR A 116 -14.84 -3.68 -5.97
CA THR A 116 -13.39 -3.60 -6.12
C THR A 116 -12.89 -2.25 -5.60
N VAL A 117 -13.50 -1.16 -6.04
CA VAL A 117 -13.20 0.20 -5.54
C VAL A 117 -13.39 0.27 -4.02
N GLY A 118 -14.48 -0.29 -3.49
CA GLY A 118 -14.70 -0.33 -2.04
C GLY A 118 -13.60 -1.07 -1.28
N ARG A 119 -13.12 -2.21 -1.80
CA ARG A 119 -11.99 -2.94 -1.19
C ARG A 119 -10.68 -2.17 -1.27
N HIS A 120 -10.42 -1.51 -2.40
CA HIS A 120 -9.22 -0.71 -2.59
C HIS A 120 -9.20 0.50 -1.64
N LEU A 121 -10.31 1.24 -1.51
CA LEU A 121 -10.41 2.36 -0.58
C LEU A 121 -10.17 1.93 0.86
N VAL A 122 -10.77 0.82 1.31
CA VAL A 122 -10.55 0.29 2.67
C VAL A 122 -9.08 -0.06 2.91
N ARG A 123 -8.40 -0.64 1.92
CA ARG A 123 -6.95 -0.93 2.00
C ARG A 123 -6.09 0.33 2.05
N HIS A 124 -6.56 1.43 1.49
CA HIS A 124 -5.95 2.76 1.62
C HIS A 124 -6.41 3.50 2.90
N GLY A 125 -7.12 2.84 3.81
CA GLY A 125 -7.64 3.46 5.04
C GLY A 125 -8.81 4.43 4.82
N ILE A 126 -9.33 4.54 3.61
CA ILE A 126 -10.43 5.45 3.25
C ILE A 126 -11.76 4.73 3.44
N ALA A 127 -12.56 5.17 4.41
CA ALA A 127 -13.83 4.56 4.74
C ALA A 127 -14.97 5.60 4.72
N PRO A 128 -15.47 6.02 3.54
CA PRO A 128 -16.35 7.19 3.39
C PRO A 128 -17.59 7.21 4.27
N ARG A 129 -18.25 6.04 4.42
CA ARG A 129 -19.45 5.91 5.26
C ARG A 129 -19.12 6.02 6.74
N ARG A 130 -17.96 5.53 7.15
CA ARG A 130 -17.46 5.62 8.52
C ARG A 130 -17.03 7.05 8.81
N ASP A 131 -16.26 7.68 7.93
CA ASP A 131 -15.77 9.04 8.09
C ASP A 131 -16.92 10.05 8.15
N ALA A 132 -17.95 9.88 7.31
CA ALA A 132 -19.16 10.71 7.36
C ALA A 132 -19.93 10.55 8.68
N LYS A 133 -19.92 9.37 9.31
CA LYS A 133 -20.51 9.15 10.63
C LYS A 133 -19.67 9.78 11.74
N ILE A 134 -18.33 9.63 11.66
CA ILE A 134 -17.39 10.25 12.62
C ILE A 134 -17.54 11.77 12.60
N LYS A 135 -17.62 12.39 11.40
CA LYS A 135 -17.81 13.85 11.26
C LYS A 135 -19.07 14.39 11.92
N LYS A 136 -20.11 13.56 12.14
CA LYS A 136 -21.34 13.96 12.84
C LYS A 136 -21.22 13.92 14.37
N LEU A 137 -20.18 13.29 14.91
CA LEU A 137 -19.94 13.19 16.35
C LEU A 137 -19.34 14.49 16.89
N THR A 138 -19.43 14.71 18.19
CA THR A 138 -18.77 15.88 18.82
C THR A 138 -17.24 15.82 18.66
N LYS A 139 -16.54 16.97 18.69
CA LYS A 139 -15.07 17.02 18.55
C LYS A 139 -14.35 16.10 19.55
N THR A 140 -14.84 16.05 20.79
CA THR A 140 -14.30 15.16 21.84
C THR A 140 -14.52 13.69 21.50
N THR A 141 -15.72 13.34 21.01
CA THR A 141 -16.04 11.98 20.55
C THR A 141 -15.19 11.58 19.33
N GLN A 142 -14.94 12.52 18.39
CA GLN A 142 -14.04 12.30 17.25
C GLN A 142 -12.60 12.01 17.70
N GLN A 143 -12.08 12.75 18.68
CA GLN A 143 -10.75 12.50 19.26
C GLN A 143 -10.69 11.12 19.92
N LEU A 144 -11.73 10.74 20.65
CA LEU A 144 -11.83 9.40 21.25
C LEU A 144 -11.84 8.29 20.20
N VAL A 145 -12.53 8.48 19.07
CA VAL A 145 -12.47 7.53 17.93
C VAL A 145 -11.05 7.41 17.38
N ARG A 146 -10.29 8.52 17.28
CA ARG A 146 -8.89 8.48 16.81
C ARG A 146 -7.97 7.72 17.77
N ILE A 147 -8.15 7.89 19.08
CA ILE A 147 -7.42 7.12 20.11
C ILE A 147 -7.76 5.63 19.98
N LEU A 148 -9.04 5.28 19.77
CA LEU A 148 -9.44 3.90 19.53
C LEU A 148 -8.83 3.34 18.24
N ASP A 149 -8.81 4.11 17.15
CA ASP A 149 -8.18 3.71 15.88
C ASP A 149 -6.69 3.44 16.05
N ALA A 150 -5.97 4.32 16.73
CA ALA A 150 -4.54 4.13 17.01
C ALA A 150 -4.29 2.91 17.92
N THR A 151 -5.18 2.66 18.89
CA THR A 151 -5.04 1.56 19.85
C THR A 151 -5.39 0.20 19.24
N PHE A 152 -6.39 0.15 18.34
CA PHE A 152 -6.92 -1.07 17.74
C PHE A 152 -6.54 -1.29 16.26
N ASP A 153 -5.60 -0.51 15.72
CA ASP A 153 -5.11 -0.63 14.33
C ASP A 153 -4.76 -2.08 13.94
N ARG A 154 -4.08 -2.81 14.84
CA ARG A 154 -3.66 -4.21 14.62
C ARG A 154 -4.46 -5.24 15.43
N GLN A 155 -5.38 -4.81 16.29
CA GLN A 155 -6.09 -5.68 17.23
C GLN A 155 -7.60 -5.54 17.05
N ALA A 156 -8.29 -6.64 16.74
CA ALA A 156 -9.73 -6.62 16.54
C ALA A 156 -10.55 -6.53 17.85
N ALA A 157 -9.92 -6.70 19.01
CA ALA A 157 -10.59 -6.76 20.31
C ALA A 157 -9.65 -6.42 21.47
N GLY A 158 -10.18 -5.85 22.55
CA GLY A 158 -9.45 -5.67 23.81
C GLY A 158 -10.29 -5.03 24.91
N ILE A 159 -9.76 -5.04 26.14
CA ILE A 159 -10.36 -4.36 27.29
C ILE A 159 -9.54 -3.11 27.66
N LEU A 160 -10.20 -1.97 27.87
CA LEU A 160 -9.55 -0.72 28.25
C LEU A 160 -10.00 -0.27 29.64
N GLN A 161 -9.07 0.25 30.44
CA GLN A 161 -9.41 0.91 31.70
C GLN A 161 -9.94 2.32 31.41
N LEU A 162 -11.10 2.65 31.96
CA LEU A 162 -11.75 3.95 31.74
C LEU A 162 -10.88 5.11 32.25
N GLU A 163 -10.15 4.89 33.34
CA GLU A 163 -9.23 5.90 33.89
C GLU A 163 -8.11 6.24 32.89
N ARG A 164 -7.36 5.24 32.42
CA ARG A 164 -6.27 5.42 31.44
C ARG A 164 -6.77 6.06 30.14
N LEU A 165 -7.96 5.67 29.69
CA LEU A 165 -8.58 6.24 28.50
C LEU A 165 -9.01 7.70 28.71
N GLY A 166 -9.49 8.03 29.92
CA GLY A 166 -9.78 9.40 30.31
C GLY A 166 -8.53 10.28 30.31
N THR A 167 -7.43 9.80 30.90
CA THR A 167 -6.14 10.51 30.88
C THR A 167 -5.67 10.74 29.44
N ALA A 168 -5.75 9.73 28.58
CA ALA A 168 -5.39 9.86 27.18
C ALA A 168 -6.25 10.88 26.41
N LEU A 169 -7.53 11.02 26.75
CA LEU A 169 -8.46 11.92 26.06
C LEU A 169 -8.35 13.38 26.53
N TRP A 170 -8.14 13.61 27.83
CA TRP A 170 -8.23 14.95 28.44
C TRP A 170 -6.91 15.53 28.91
N ASP A 171 -5.93 14.70 29.26
CA ASP A 171 -4.68 15.13 29.90
C ASP A 171 -3.46 15.07 28.95
N ALA A 172 -3.66 14.65 27.69
CA ALA A 172 -2.61 14.50 26.68
C ALA A 172 -2.35 15.75 25.80
N GLY A 173 -2.89 16.92 26.18
CA GLY A 173 -2.69 18.20 25.50
C GLY A 173 -2.68 19.37 26.50
N GLU A 174 -2.10 20.50 26.09
CA GLU A 174 -1.76 21.69 26.90
C GLU A 174 -2.65 21.96 28.11
N THR A 175 -1.99 22.34 29.22
CA THR A 175 -2.55 22.71 30.51
C THR A 175 -3.81 23.57 30.38
N ARG A 176 -4.98 22.94 30.45
CA ARG A 176 -6.27 23.65 30.45
C ARG A 176 -6.40 24.44 31.76
N HIS A 177 -6.62 25.75 31.66
CA HIS A 177 -6.97 26.64 32.79
C HIS A 177 -8.40 26.42 33.35
N VAL A 178 -9.00 25.25 33.12
CA VAL A 178 -10.36 24.94 33.58
C VAL A 178 -10.25 24.12 34.87
N PRO A 179 -11.09 24.37 35.90
CA PRO A 179 -11.04 23.61 37.14
C PRO A 179 -11.09 22.10 36.88
N PRO A 180 -10.27 21.29 37.57
CA PRO A 180 -10.26 19.85 37.38
C PRO A 180 -11.65 19.29 37.70
N THR A 181 -12.35 18.83 36.67
CA THR A 181 -13.60 18.08 36.84
C THR A 181 -13.34 16.81 37.65
N THR A 182 -14.26 16.47 38.56
CA THR A 182 -14.09 15.28 39.42
C THR A 182 -13.97 14.00 38.57
N GLN A 183 -13.17 13.04 39.05
CA GLN A 183 -12.93 11.76 38.36
C GLN A 183 -14.25 11.03 38.04
N ALA A 184 -15.23 11.10 38.94
CA ALA A 184 -16.58 10.55 38.73
C ALA A 184 -17.31 11.21 37.55
N SER A 185 -17.20 12.54 37.41
CA SER A 185 -17.80 13.29 36.29
C SER A 185 -17.13 12.95 34.96
N ARG A 186 -15.80 12.84 34.94
CA ARG A 186 -15.04 12.40 33.76
C ARG A 186 -15.39 10.97 33.34
N LYS A 187 -15.50 10.04 34.30
CA LYS A 187 -15.90 8.65 34.05
C LYS A 187 -17.32 8.55 33.47
N LYS A 188 -18.28 9.29 34.05
CA LYS A 188 -19.65 9.37 33.51
C LYS A 188 -19.64 9.91 32.08
N LYS A 189 -18.91 11.00 31.84
CA LYS A 189 -18.81 11.59 30.51
C LYS A 189 -18.14 10.67 29.50
N LEU A 190 -17.10 9.96 29.90
CA LEU A 190 -16.42 8.98 29.04
C LEU A 190 -17.38 7.85 28.63
N THR A 191 -18.21 7.39 29.57
CA THR A 191 -19.19 6.33 29.31
C THR A 191 -20.26 6.79 28.32
N GLU A 192 -20.73 8.03 28.42
CA GLU A 192 -21.63 8.65 27.43
C GLU A 192 -20.99 8.72 26.04
N LEU A 193 -19.73 9.17 25.94
CA LEU A 193 -19.00 9.26 24.66
C LEU A 193 -18.78 7.88 24.03
N LEU A 194 -18.44 6.87 24.83
CA LEU A 194 -18.29 5.48 24.36
C LEU A 194 -19.61 4.89 23.85
N ALA A 195 -20.72 5.19 24.54
CA ALA A 195 -22.06 4.80 24.10
C ALA A 195 -22.45 5.49 22.78
N GLU A 196 -22.13 6.78 22.63
CA GLU A 196 -22.34 7.55 21.39
C GLU A 196 -21.57 6.90 20.22
N ILE A 197 -20.30 6.53 20.41
CA ILE A 197 -19.48 5.85 19.40
C ILE A 197 -20.11 4.52 18.99
N SER A 198 -20.53 3.70 19.97
CA SER A 198 -21.16 2.40 19.70
C SER A 198 -22.50 2.57 18.95
N GLY A 199 -23.29 3.60 19.32
CA GLY A 199 -24.57 3.92 18.68
C GLY A 199 -24.43 4.46 17.25
N ALA A 200 -23.38 5.23 16.96
CA ALA A 200 -23.11 5.78 15.63
C ALA A 200 -22.79 4.69 14.58
N GLY A 201 -22.37 3.51 15.03
CA GLY A 201 -22.03 2.39 14.16
C GLY A 201 -20.84 2.71 13.25
N VAL A 202 -19.77 3.27 13.84
CA VAL A 202 -18.49 3.58 13.19
C VAL A 202 -17.52 2.37 13.18
N GLY A 203 -18.02 1.18 13.51
CA GLY A 203 -17.26 -0.08 13.49
C GLY A 203 -16.83 -0.57 14.87
N TYR A 204 -16.95 0.25 15.92
CA TYR A 204 -16.73 -0.17 17.30
C TYR A 204 -18.02 -0.62 17.96
N ASN A 205 -17.95 -1.73 18.69
CA ASN A 205 -18.99 -2.17 19.60
C ASN A 205 -18.38 -2.21 21.00
N ILE A 206 -18.92 -1.38 21.89
CA ILE A 206 -18.31 -1.07 23.17
C ILE A 206 -19.30 -1.40 24.27
N VAL A 207 -18.86 -2.18 25.26
CA VAL A 207 -19.65 -2.50 26.45
C VAL A 207 -18.84 -2.09 27.67
N THR A 208 -19.42 -1.24 28.50
CA THR A 208 -18.78 -0.72 29.72
C THR A 208 -19.32 -1.47 30.94
N ILE A 209 -18.43 -2.03 31.76
CA ILE A 209 -18.76 -2.74 33.00
C ILE A 209 -17.79 -2.27 34.09
N GLY A 210 -18.33 -1.57 35.10
CA GLY A 210 -17.53 -1.05 36.21
C GLY A 210 -16.51 0.01 35.75
N ASP A 211 -15.22 -0.31 35.88
CA ASP A 211 -14.07 0.55 35.53
C ASP A 211 -13.41 0.18 34.20
N VAL A 212 -13.97 -0.79 33.47
CA VAL A 212 -13.39 -1.32 32.23
C VAL A 212 -14.43 -1.27 31.12
N CYS A 213 -13.98 -1.05 29.89
CA CYS A 213 -14.79 -1.25 28.70
C CYS A 213 -14.19 -2.33 27.80
N GLY A 214 -15.03 -3.26 27.35
CA GLY A 214 -14.70 -4.22 26.31
C GLY A 214 -15.01 -3.62 24.94
N VAL A 215 -14.04 -3.69 24.03
CA VAL A 215 -14.15 -3.14 22.68
C VAL A 215 -13.95 -4.26 21.67
N PHE A 216 -14.88 -4.35 20.71
CA PHE A 216 -14.69 -5.10 19.47
C PHE A 216 -14.71 -4.16 18.26
N HIS A 217 -13.77 -4.36 17.35
CA HIS A 217 -13.77 -3.73 16.04
C HIS A 217 -14.39 -4.68 15.00
N GLY A 218 -15.47 -4.25 14.34
CA GLY A 218 -16.16 -4.99 13.28
C GLY A 218 -17.07 -6.15 13.73
N ARG A 219 -17.01 -6.57 15.00
CA ARG A 219 -17.87 -7.61 15.58
C ARG A 219 -18.68 -7.09 16.77
N ARG A 220 -19.87 -7.66 16.99
CA ARG A 220 -20.76 -7.34 18.12
C ARG A 220 -20.74 -8.44 19.16
N PHE A 221 -20.83 -8.07 20.43
CA PHE A 221 -21.28 -8.99 21.47
C PHE A 221 -22.73 -9.40 21.17
N ARG A 222 -23.06 -10.70 21.26
CA ARG A 222 -24.42 -11.19 21.02
C ARG A 222 -25.35 -10.89 22.20
N SER A 223 -24.78 -10.72 23.40
CA SER A 223 -25.52 -10.35 24.60
C SER A 223 -24.64 -9.61 25.62
N LEU A 224 -25.28 -8.92 26.56
CA LEU A 224 -24.57 -8.33 27.72
C LEU A 224 -23.92 -9.41 28.60
N GLY A 225 -24.52 -10.60 28.69
CA GLY A 225 -23.94 -11.73 29.42
C GLY A 225 -22.63 -12.20 28.80
N GLU A 226 -22.59 -12.38 27.48
CA GLU A 226 -21.37 -12.73 26.75
C GLU A 226 -20.28 -11.66 26.92
N ALA A 227 -20.65 -10.38 26.83
CA ALA A 227 -19.72 -9.28 27.06
C ALA A 227 -19.15 -9.30 28.48
N SER A 228 -19.99 -9.57 29.48
CA SER A 228 -19.58 -9.65 30.88
C SER A 228 -18.60 -10.78 31.13
N THR A 229 -18.90 -11.99 30.64
CA THR A 229 -18.01 -13.15 30.76
C THR A 229 -16.68 -12.90 30.05
N TRP A 230 -16.71 -12.36 28.83
CA TRP A 230 -15.50 -12.08 28.07
C TRP A 230 -14.63 -11.00 28.73
N ILE A 231 -15.22 -9.93 29.28
CA ILE A 231 -14.49 -8.88 30.01
C ILE A 231 -13.86 -9.48 31.28
N ALA A 232 -14.62 -10.28 32.04
CA ALA A 232 -14.11 -10.91 33.26
C ALA A 232 -12.93 -11.87 32.97
N ASP A 233 -13.02 -12.67 31.90
CA ASP A 233 -11.94 -13.55 31.47
C ASP A 233 -10.70 -12.77 31.01
N ALA A 234 -10.88 -11.68 30.25
CA ALA A 234 -9.79 -10.83 29.81
C ALA A 234 -9.11 -10.10 30.99
N GLN A 235 -9.89 -9.68 31.99
CA GLN A 235 -9.38 -9.09 33.23
C GLN A 235 -8.54 -10.10 34.01
N ARG A 236 -9.02 -11.34 34.16
CA ARG A 236 -8.28 -12.43 34.82
C ARG A 236 -6.92 -12.69 34.17
N LEU A 237 -6.84 -12.54 32.85
CA LEU A 237 -5.61 -12.73 32.07
C LEU A 237 -4.70 -11.47 32.04
N GLY A 238 -5.12 -10.35 32.65
CA GLY A 238 -4.34 -9.11 32.71
C GLY A 238 -4.09 -8.45 31.34
N ARG A 239 -4.91 -8.75 30.34
CA ARG A 239 -4.66 -8.35 28.94
C ARG A 239 -5.26 -6.97 28.64
N TYR A 240 -4.56 -5.91 29.03
CA TYR A 240 -4.89 -4.54 28.65
C TYR A 240 -3.98 -4.07 27.51
N PRO A 241 -4.52 -3.70 26.33
CA PRO A 241 -3.70 -3.08 25.30
C PRO A 241 -3.22 -1.71 25.77
N ALA A 242 -2.00 -1.35 25.38
CA ALA A 242 -1.45 -0.03 25.63
C ALA A 242 -2.23 1.00 24.81
N ILE A 243 -2.82 2.00 25.48
CA ILE A 243 -3.54 3.07 24.81
C ILE A 243 -2.55 3.93 24.03
N ARG A 244 -2.76 4.03 22.72
CA ARG A 244 -1.91 4.82 21.82
C ARG A 244 -2.57 6.16 21.54
N GLN A 245 -1.77 7.22 21.61
CA GLN A 245 -2.18 8.49 21.06
C GLN A 245 -2.15 8.40 19.53
N PRO A 246 -3.14 8.98 18.82
CA PRO A 246 -3.06 9.07 17.38
C PRO A 246 -1.79 9.85 17.02
N GLU A 247 -1.02 9.35 16.06
CA GLU A 247 0.02 10.17 15.44
C GLU A 247 -0.65 11.48 15.00
N PRO A 248 -0.01 12.65 15.23
CA PRO A 248 -0.53 13.88 14.69
C PRO A 248 -0.76 13.62 13.21
N ILE A 249 -2.00 13.86 12.74
CA ILE A 249 -2.31 13.83 11.31
C ILE A 249 -1.16 14.57 10.68
N ALA A 250 -0.38 13.89 9.82
CA ALA A 250 0.74 14.49 9.16
C ALA A 250 0.21 15.75 8.47
N VAL A 251 0.32 16.88 9.16
CA VAL A 251 0.24 18.19 8.56
C VAL A 251 1.34 18.12 7.52
N PRO A 252 1.11 18.62 6.29
CA PRO A 252 2.12 18.58 5.24
C PRO A 252 3.41 19.37 5.57
N ALA A 253 3.74 19.65 6.84
CA ALA A 253 5.00 20.20 7.31
C ALA A 253 6.22 19.34 6.93
N ALA A 254 6.04 18.06 6.59
CA ALA A 254 7.13 17.28 5.99
C ALA A 254 7.52 17.76 4.58
N ARG A 255 6.75 18.67 3.95
CA ARG A 255 7.09 19.29 2.66
C ARG A 255 7.85 20.61 2.79
N ASP A 256 8.01 21.16 4.00
CA ASP A 256 8.62 22.48 4.17
C ASP A 256 10.14 22.42 4.42
N TYR A 257 10.69 21.21 4.63
CA TYR A 257 12.13 21.02 4.84
C TYR A 257 12.84 20.66 3.53
N PHE A 258 13.96 21.30 3.26
CA PHE A 258 14.81 21.10 2.09
C PHE A 258 15.22 19.63 1.93
N TRP A 259 15.70 18.98 3.00
CA TRP A 259 16.14 17.58 2.96
C TRP A 259 14.99 16.57 3.08
N ALA A 260 13.76 17.03 3.32
CA ALA A 260 12.57 16.17 3.29
C ALA A 260 11.94 16.09 1.89
N ASP A 261 12.40 16.92 0.95
CA ASP A 261 11.97 16.91 -0.45
C ASP A 261 12.09 15.50 -1.06
N PRO A 262 11.02 14.97 -1.67
CA PRO A 262 11.03 13.60 -2.21
C PRO A 262 12.10 13.36 -3.27
N PHE A 263 12.35 14.32 -4.16
CA PHE A 263 13.36 14.19 -5.21
C PHE A 263 14.76 14.20 -4.61
N VAL A 264 15.03 15.11 -3.65
CA VAL A 264 16.30 15.14 -2.92
C VAL A 264 16.55 13.81 -2.22
N ARG A 265 15.56 13.29 -1.47
CA ARG A 265 15.69 12.03 -0.76
C ARG A 265 15.94 10.84 -1.69
N ASP A 266 15.24 10.80 -2.82
CA ASP A 266 15.38 9.71 -3.78
C ASP A 266 16.74 9.76 -4.48
N VAL A 267 17.21 10.93 -4.89
CA VAL A 267 18.56 11.09 -5.46
C VAL A 267 19.63 10.68 -4.46
N MET A 268 19.56 11.14 -3.22
CA MET A 268 20.55 10.78 -2.19
C MET A 268 20.55 9.27 -1.91
N ALA A 269 19.39 8.61 -1.92
CA ALA A 269 19.30 7.16 -1.77
C ALA A 269 19.91 6.41 -2.97
N ILE A 270 19.74 6.92 -4.19
CA ILE A 270 20.33 6.33 -5.40
C ILE A 270 21.84 6.51 -5.42
N ILE A 271 22.35 7.70 -5.03
CA ILE A 271 23.79 7.94 -4.88
C ILE A 271 24.39 6.93 -3.90
N GLU A 272 23.80 6.79 -2.72
CA GLU A 272 24.24 5.83 -1.71
C GLU A 272 24.30 4.39 -2.25
N MET A 273 23.26 3.95 -2.98
CA MET A 273 23.24 2.61 -3.59
C MET A 273 24.31 2.45 -4.68
N GLY A 274 24.52 3.47 -5.51
CA GLY A 274 25.55 3.49 -6.55
C GLY A 274 26.94 3.37 -5.94
N VAL A 275 27.29 4.30 -5.04
CA VAL A 275 28.63 4.37 -4.42
C VAL A 275 28.96 3.10 -3.64
N THR A 276 28.01 2.59 -2.87
CA THR A 276 28.25 1.37 -2.08
C THR A 276 28.15 0.10 -2.93
N GLY A 277 27.48 0.13 -4.08
CA GLY A 277 27.07 -1.07 -4.81
C GLY A 277 26.06 -1.94 -4.04
N HIS A 278 25.51 -1.45 -2.92
CA HIS A 278 24.57 -2.20 -2.07
C HIS A 278 23.14 -1.76 -2.35
N PHE A 279 22.39 -2.61 -3.07
CA PHE A 279 21.00 -2.38 -3.45
C PHE A 279 19.98 -2.96 -2.44
N TYR A 280 20.40 -3.12 -1.18
CA TYR A 280 19.58 -3.63 -0.08
C TYR A 280 19.56 -2.61 1.07
N PRO A 281 18.45 -2.47 1.83
CA PRO A 281 17.18 -3.19 1.72
C PRO A 281 16.38 -2.80 0.46
N ILE A 282 15.57 -3.73 -0.05
CA ILE A 282 14.91 -3.64 -1.39
C ILE A 282 14.05 -2.38 -1.52
N GLU A 283 13.51 -1.87 -0.42
CA GLU A 283 12.70 -0.65 -0.36
C GLU A 283 13.47 0.58 -0.87
N LYS A 284 14.81 0.59 -0.82
CA LYS A 284 15.61 1.67 -1.41
C LYS A 284 15.46 1.75 -2.93
N LEU A 285 15.11 0.64 -3.60
CA LEU A 285 14.89 0.62 -5.04
C LEU A 285 13.63 1.36 -5.46
N ASP A 286 12.71 1.67 -4.54
CA ASP A 286 11.52 2.46 -4.85
C ASP A 286 11.88 3.84 -5.44
N ALA A 287 13.03 4.41 -5.05
CA ALA A 287 13.53 5.66 -5.63
C ALA A 287 13.75 5.53 -7.15
N ILE A 288 14.35 4.41 -7.60
CA ILE A 288 14.56 4.13 -9.02
C ILE A 288 13.20 3.91 -9.72
N TYR A 289 12.26 3.20 -9.09
CA TYR A 289 10.93 2.99 -9.67
C TYR A 289 10.16 4.30 -9.83
N ARG A 290 10.26 5.23 -8.88
CA ARG A 290 9.63 6.55 -8.98
C ARG A 290 10.22 7.38 -10.12
N PHE A 291 11.54 7.41 -10.26
CA PHE A 291 12.22 8.18 -11.31
C PHE A 291 12.05 7.60 -12.72
N GLU A 292 12.22 6.30 -12.88
CA GLU A 292 12.18 5.65 -14.20
C GLU A 292 10.78 5.16 -14.59
N ARG A 293 9.82 5.24 -13.66
CA ARG A 293 8.45 4.73 -13.83
C ARG A 293 8.45 3.30 -14.41
N LEU A 294 9.35 2.45 -13.89
CA LEU A 294 9.55 1.09 -14.40
C LEU A 294 8.28 0.26 -14.31
N LEU A 295 7.59 0.37 -13.18
CA LEU A 295 6.25 -0.11 -12.89
C LEU A 295 5.61 0.87 -11.90
N THR A 296 4.28 0.83 -11.82
CA THR A 296 3.50 1.56 -10.83
C THR A 296 3.72 1.01 -9.41
N ASP A 297 4.09 -0.26 -9.28
CA ASP A 297 4.36 -0.95 -8.03
C ASP A 297 5.52 -1.95 -8.23
N MET A 298 6.47 -1.99 -7.30
CA MET A 298 7.60 -2.93 -7.33
C MET A 298 7.20 -4.35 -6.91
N THR A 299 6.04 -4.55 -6.26
CA THR A 299 5.54 -5.84 -5.77
C THR A 299 5.65 -7.01 -6.78
N PRO A 300 5.35 -6.84 -8.08
CA PRO A 300 5.51 -7.92 -9.06
C PRO A 300 6.96 -8.39 -9.25
N VAL A 301 7.94 -7.53 -8.95
CA VAL A 301 9.38 -7.76 -9.11
C VAL A 301 10.03 -8.21 -7.80
N LEU A 302 9.44 -7.93 -6.63
CA LEU A 302 9.95 -8.33 -5.31
C LEU A 302 10.44 -9.79 -5.22
N PRO A 303 9.69 -10.82 -5.65
CA PRO A 303 10.16 -12.20 -5.53
C PRO A 303 11.42 -12.49 -6.36
N TRP A 304 11.63 -11.72 -7.43
CA TRP A 304 12.82 -11.84 -8.28
C TRP A 304 14.01 -11.09 -7.67
N LEU A 305 13.77 -9.99 -6.97
CA LEU A 305 14.78 -9.24 -6.22
C LEU A 305 15.29 -10.03 -5.03
N GLU A 306 14.39 -10.61 -4.24
CA GLU A 306 14.75 -11.51 -3.14
C GLU A 306 15.57 -12.70 -3.65
N ARG A 307 15.12 -13.32 -4.76
CA ARG A 307 15.87 -14.43 -5.36
C ARG A 307 17.21 -13.99 -5.92
N ALA A 308 17.33 -12.80 -6.52
CA ALA A 308 18.60 -12.28 -7.02
C ALA A 308 19.59 -11.99 -5.89
N HIS A 309 19.10 -11.50 -4.75
CA HIS A 309 19.91 -11.25 -3.56
C HIS A 309 20.39 -12.55 -2.88
N HIS A 310 19.55 -13.59 -2.86
CA HIS A 310 19.87 -14.88 -2.25
C HIS A 310 20.48 -15.92 -3.22
N SER A 311 20.75 -15.55 -4.48
CA SER A 311 21.30 -16.46 -5.47
C SER A 311 22.80 -16.70 -5.23
N PHE A 312 23.21 -17.96 -5.09
CA PHE A 312 24.60 -18.39 -4.88
C PHE A 312 25.55 -18.18 -6.10
N ALA A 313 25.04 -17.66 -7.23
CA ALA A 313 25.77 -17.60 -8.50
C ALA A 313 26.74 -16.40 -8.63
N GLY A 314 26.82 -15.54 -7.62
CA GLY A 314 27.76 -14.42 -7.55
C GLY A 314 27.28 -13.33 -6.59
N ASP A 315 28.21 -12.55 -6.04
CA ASP A 315 27.95 -11.43 -5.13
C ASP A 315 27.27 -10.22 -5.82
N ASP A 316 27.00 -10.31 -7.13
CA ASP A 316 26.41 -9.23 -7.92
C ASP A 316 24.89 -9.41 -8.15
N MET A 317 24.10 -8.74 -7.31
CA MET A 317 22.64 -8.73 -7.40
C MET A 317 22.12 -8.25 -8.77
N ALA A 318 22.80 -7.31 -9.45
CA ALA A 318 22.37 -6.77 -10.73
C ALA A 318 22.52 -7.81 -11.86
N GLU A 319 23.62 -8.57 -11.84
CA GLU A 319 23.85 -9.67 -12.79
C GLU A 319 22.88 -10.83 -12.58
N ASN A 320 22.67 -11.21 -11.32
CA ASN A 320 21.68 -12.24 -10.94
C ASN A 320 20.27 -11.84 -11.41
N LEU A 321 19.86 -10.59 -11.18
CA LEU A 321 18.56 -10.08 -11.60
C LEU A 321 18.40 -10.07 -13.12
N SER A 322 19.45 -9.67 -13.86
CA SER A 322 19.48 -9.69 -15.32
C SER A 322 19.23 -11.10 -15.86
N THR A 323 19.87 -12.11 -15.28
CA THR A 323 19.73 -13.52 -15.68
C THR A 323 18.34 -14.07 -15.34
N LEU A 324 17.78 -13.66 -14.21
CA LEU A 324 16.44 -14.08 -13.78
C LEU A 324 15.32 -13.44 -14.61
N ALA A 325 15.54 -12.26 -15.19
CA ALA A 325 14.52 -11.54 -15.95
C ALA A 325 13.97 -12.34 -17.14
N ASP A 326 14.78 -13.20 -17.76
CA ASP A 326 14.36 -14.04 -18.90
C ASP A 326 13.36 -15.14 -18.51
N LYS A 327 13.28 -15.48 -17.22
CA LYS A 327 12.33 -16.45 -16.67
C LYS A 327 10.96 -15.83 -16.37
N ILE A 328 10.80 -14.52 -16.59
CA ILE A 328 9.55 -13.79 -16.32
C ILE A 328 8.62 -13.85 -17.52
N ASN A 329 7.46 -14.48 -17.34
CA ASN A 329 6.45 -14.63 -18.39
C ASN A 329 5.74 -13.30 -18.73
N ASP A 330 5.43 -12.47 -17.74
CA ASP A 330 4.77 -11.17 -17.94
C ASP A 330 5.72 -10.20 -18.68
N PRO A 331 5.40 -9.75 -19.91
CA PRO A 331 6.29 -8.90 -20.71
C PRO A 331 6.61 -7.55 -20.07
N ALA A 332 5.65 -6.94 -19.35
CA ALA A 332 5.86 -5.65 -18.71
C ALA A 332 6.81 -5.80 -17.50
N VAL A 333 6.55 -6.80 -16.65
CA VAL A 333 7.40 -7.10 -15.49
C VAL A 333 8.81 -7.50 -15.94
N ARG A 334 8.94 -8.28 -17.03
CA ARG A 334 10.23 -8.65 -17.62
C ARG A 334 11.00 -7.44 -18.13
N LYS A 335 10.35 -6.53 -18.88
CA LYS A 335 10.98 -5.30 -19.37
C LYS A 335 11.46 -4.42 -18.22
N ALA A 336 10.63 -4.23 -17.20
CA ALA A 336 10.97 -3.47 -16.00
C ALA A 336 12.14 -4.10 -15.24
N THR A 337 12.13 -5.42 -15.05
CA THR A 337 13.21 -6.16 -14.36
C THR A 337 14.53 -6.05 -15.11
N ARG A 338 14.53 -6.19 -16.45
CA ARG A 338 15.74 -6.00 -17.27
C ARG A 338 16.27 -4.57 -17.19
N ARG A 339 15.38 -3.57 -17.24
CA ARG A 339 15.77 -2.16 -17.13
C ARG A 339 16.35 -1.86 -15.75
N LEU A 340 15.73 -2.34 -14.67
CA LEU A 340 16.24 -2.21 -13.31
C LEU A 340 17.63 -2.84 -13.18
N ALA A 341 17.82 -4.07 -13.64
CA ALA A 341 19.11 -4.76 -13.59
C ALA A 341 20.20 -3.98 -14.35
N LYS A 342 19.85 -3.39 -15.51
CA LYS A 342 20.76 -2.51 -16.25
C LYS A 342 21.11 -1.26 -15.44
N ILE A 343 20.13 -0.57 -14.87
CA ILE A 343 20.36 0.63 -14.04
C ILE A 343 21.27 0.30 -12.86
N MET A 344 21.00 -0.78 -12.12
CA MET A 344 21.82 -1.20 -10.98
C MET A 344 23.27 -1.46 -11.41
N ARG A 345 23.46 -2.13 -12.54
CA ARG A 345 24.79 -2.39 -13.11
C ARG A 345 25.49 -1.10 -13.51
N ASP A 346 24.81 -0.21 -14.23
CA ASP A 346 25.37 1.05 -14.72
C ASP A 346 25.75 1.96 -13.53
N LEU A 347 24.89 2.06 -12.51
CA LEU A 347 25.18 2.79 -11.26
C LEU A 347 26.42 2.24 -10.54
N LYS A 348 26.58 0.92 -10.46
CA LYS A 348 27.73 0.28 -9.81
C LYS A 348 29.02 0.43 -10.63
N ASN A 349 28.94 0.30 -11.95
CA ASN A 349 30.11 0.24 -12.83
C ASN A 349 30.71 1.62 -13.13
N PHE A 350 29.89 2.66 -13.20
CA PHE A 350 30.38 4.02 -13.43
C PHE A 350 30.93 4.70 -12.16
N MET A 351 30.66 4.11 -10.99
CA MET A 351 31.26 4.54 -9.72
C MET A 351 32.73 4.08 -9.63
N GLY A 352 33.65 5.04 -9.61
CA GLY A 352 35.07 4.77 -9.33
C GLY A 352 35.30 4.31 -7.88
N PRO A 353 36.54 3.91 -7.51
CA PRO A 353 36.84 3.35 -6.18
C PRO A 353 36.65 4.35 -5.02
N LEU A 354 36.71 5.65 -5.28
CA LEU A 354 36.51 6.73 -4.32
C LEU A 354 35.90 7.94 -5.06
N PRO A 355 34.58 7.95 -5.32
CA PRO A 355 33.96 9.07 -6.02
C PRO A 355 33.83 10.26 -5.08
N THR A 356 34.14 11.46 -5.57
CA THR A 356 33.72 12.69 -4.90
C THR A 356 32.20 12.75 -4.85
N SER A 357 31.64 13.53 -3.93
CA SER A 357 30.19 13.72 -3.85
C SER A 357 29.61 14.26 -5.17
N PHE A 358 30.39 15.06 -5.90
CA PHE A 358 30.02 15.59 -7.21
C PHE A 358 29.99 14.50 -8.28
N ASP A 359 31.04 13.67 -8.37
CA ASP A 359 31.09 12.55 -9.32
C ASP A 359 29.97 11.55 -9.05
N ALA A 360 29.67 11.32 -7.78
CA ALA A 360 28.57 10.47 -7.35
C ALA A 360 27.22 10.98 -7.86
N PHE A 361 26.98 12.29 -7.75
CA PHE A 361 25.79 12.94 -8.29
C PHE A 361 25.74 12.89 -9.82
N GLN A 362 26.84 13.25 -10.50
CA GLN A 362 26.92 13.29 -11.97
C GLN A 362 26.66 11.92 -12.58
N ASN A 363 27.18 10.86 -11.98
CA ASN A 363 26.94 9.50 -12.46
C ASN A 363 25.48 9.07 -12.30
N VAL A 364 24.83 9.43 -11.19
CA VAL A 364 23.38 9.19 -11.03
C VAL A 364 22.59 9.95 -12.09
N ASP A 365 22.94 11.21 -12.33
CA ASP A 365 22.32 12.02 -13.37
C ASP A 365 22.56 11.45 -14.78
N MET A 366 23.77 10.99 -15.09
CA MET A 366 24.10 10.36 -16.36
C MET A 366 23.29 9.08 -16.61
N VAL A 367 23.08 8.24 -15.59
CA VAL A 367 22.37 6.96 -15.73
C VAL A 367 20.85 7.15 -15.81
N LEU A 368 20.31 8.12 -15.07
CA LEU A 368 18.86 8.27 -14.87
C LEU A 368 18.28 9.57 -15.42
N SER A 369 19.10 10.49 -15.93
CA SER A 369 18.71 11.84 -16.37
C SER A 369 17.86 12.55 -15.32
N VAL A 370 18.35 12.59 -14.08
CA VAL A 370 17.56 13.02 -12.93
C VAL A 370 17.28 14.51 -12.96
N MET A 371 18.27 15.31 -13.37
CA MET A 371 18.12 16.76 -13.49
C MET A 371 17.07 17.12 -14.55
N ASP A 372 17.17 16.56 -15.76
CA ASP A 372 16.21 16.84 -16.84
C ASP A 372 14.78 16.46 -16.45
N LYS A 373 14.60 15.24 -15.91
CA LYS A 373 13.27 14.77 -15.47
C LYS A 373 12.71 15.58 -14.31
N THR A 374 13.56 16.05 -13.41
CA THR A 374 13.11 16.88 -12.29
C THR A 374 12.79 18.30 -12.75
N ALA A 375 13.53 18.85 -13.72
CA ALA A 375 13.21 20.15 -14.32
C ALA A 375 11.80 20.16 -14.93
N GLU A 376 11.42 19.09 -15.64
CA GLU A 376 10.09 18.94 -16.23
C GLU A 376 8.99 18.72 -15.18
N ALA A 377 9.27 17.91 -14.15
CA ALA A 377 8.24 17.48 -13.20
C ALA A 377 8.05 18.43 -12.01
N SER A 378 9.12 19.07 -11.54
CA SER A 378 9.12 19.95 -10.36
C SER A 378 10.31 20.92 -10.39
N PRO A 379 10.15 22.12 -10.98
CA PRO A 379 11.19 23.14 -11.05
C PRO A 379 11.78 23.55 -9.68
N GLU A 380 10.97 23.58 -8.63
CA GLU A 380 11.44 23.87 -7.27
C GLU A 380 12.38 22.77 -6.74
N SER A 381 12.03 21.50 -6.97
CA SER A 381 12.88 20.38 -6.56
C SER A 381 14.16 20.32 -7.40
N PHE A 382 14.09 20.74 -8.66
CA PHE A 382 15.26 20.91 -9.52
C PHE A 382 16.22 21.95 -8.94
N ALA A 383 15.72 23.11 -8.51
CA ALA A 383 16.55 24.14 -7.89
C ALA A 383 17.29 23.61 -6.64
N ARG A 384 16.62 22.83 -5.80
CA ARG A 384 17.24 22.18 -4.63
C ARG A 384 18.33 21.18 -5.02
N LEU A 385 18.07 20.34 -6.02
CA LEU A 385 19.06 19.37 -6.53
C LEU A 385 20.26 20.07 -7.20
N ALA A 386 20.02 21.14 -7.95
CA ALA A 386 21.06 21.93 -8.59
C ALA A 386 21.95 22.63 -7.55
N TYR A 387 21.36 23.16 -6.48
CA TYR A 387 22.08 23.68 -5.33
C TYR A 387 22.96 22.61 -4.65
N ILE A 388 22.42 21.40 -4.41
CA ILE A 388 23.21 20.28 -3.86
C ILE A 388 24.37 19.93 -4.79
N ARG A 389 24.13 19.86 -6.10
CA ARG A 389 25.14 19.57 -7.11
C ARG A 389 26.29 20.57 -7.07
N GLU A 390 25.98 21.87 -6.97
CA GLU A 390 27.02 22.91 -6.86
C GLU A 390 27.74 22.85 -5.52
N SER A 391 27.03 22.63 -4.41
CA SER A 391 27.65 22.45 -3.09
C SER A 391 28.63 21.27 -3.06
N PHE A 392 28.30 20.17 -3.74
CA PHE A 392 29.20 19.03 -3.90
C PHE A 392 30.42 19.37 -4.77
N ALA A 393 30.25 20.16 -5.83
CA ALA A 393 31.35 20.62 -6.66
C ALA A 393 32.32 21.53 -5.88
N MET A 394 31.78 22.42 -5.04
CA MET A 394 32.58 23.38 -4.25
C MET A 394 33.32 22.73 -3.08
N SER A 395 32.70 21.76 -2.41
CA SER A 395 33.33 21.07 -1.28
C SER A 395 34.47 20.16 -1.73
N GLY A 396 34.30 19.45 -2.85
CA GLY A 396 35.27 18.44 -3.31
C GLY A 396 35.39 17.24 -2.36
N ASP A 397 34.47 17.10 -1.39
CA ASP A 397 34.51 16.06 -0.37
C ASP A 397 34.29 14.68 -1.01
N ASP A 398 35.10 13.70 -0.61
CA ASP A 398 34.87 12.28 -0.89
C ASP A 398 33.52 11.86 -0.31
N TYR A 399 32.70 11.17 -1.10
CA TYR A 399 31.33 10.84 -0.67
C TYR A 399 31.32 9.99 0.59
N LEU A 400 32.24 9.03 0.72
CA LEU A 400 32.30 8.14 1.89
C LEU A 400 32.60 8.89 3.18
N GLU A 401 33.39 9.97 3.12
CA GLU A 401 33.68 10.83 4.26
C GLU A 401 32.48 11.74 4.60
N ALA A 402 31.86 12.31 3.57
CA ALA A 402 30.68 13.17 3.72
C ALA A 402 29.41 12.41 4.12
N ARG A 403 29.32 11.10 3.85
CA ARG A 403 28.14 10.24 4.05
C ARG A 403 27.52 10.37 5.44
N GLY A 404 28.35 10.38 6.49
CA GLY A 404 27.90 10.52 7.86
C GLY A 404 27.14 11.83 8.10
N ARG A 405 27.67 12.95 7.58
CA ARG A 405 27.04 14.27 7.62
C ARG A 405 25.76 14.28 6.78
N LEU A 406 25.83 13.81 5.53
CA LEU A 406 24.73 13.80 4.57
C LEU A 406 23.50 13.03 5.10
N SER A 407 23.72 11.88 5.73
CA SER A 407 22.65 11.08 6.33
C SER A 407 21.91 11.77 7.48
N ARG A 408 22.52 12.80 8.09
CA ARG A 408 21.97 13.55 9.23
C ARG A 408 21.37 14.90 8.84
N MET A 409 21.48 15.35 7.60
CA MET A 409 21.10 16.71 7.21
C MET A 409 19.66 17.08 7.54
N LEU A 410 18.70 16.17 7.36
CA LEU A 410 17.30 16.41 7.76
C LEU A 410 17.14 16.58 9.29
N VAL A 411 17.94 15.87 10.09
CA VAL A 411 17.93 16.04 11.55
C VAL A 411 18.53 17.38 11.93
N LEU A 412 19.65 17.75 11.29
CA LEU A 412 20.31 19.04 11.50
C LEU A 412 19.39 20.20 11.13
N GLU A 413 18.67 20.10 10.01
CA GLU A 413 17.68 21.07 9.57
C GLU A 413 16.55 21.23 10.59
N LYS A 414 15.98 20.12 11.07
CA LYS A 414 14.93 20.14 12.10
C LYS A 414 15.39 20.73 13.43
N SER A 415 16.66 20.56 13.78
CA SER A 415 17.25 21.14 14.99
C SER A 415 17.66 22.61 14.84
N GLY A 416 17.68 23.14 13.61
CA GLY A 416 18.17 24.48 13.28
C GLY A 416 19.70 24.61 13.20
N GLU A 417 20.45 23.51 13.40
CA GLU A 417 21.91 23.45 13.23
C GLU A 417 22.33 23.58 11.75
N TRP A 418 21.42 23.26 10.83
CA TRP A 418 21.56 23.56 9.41
C TRP A 418 20.36 24.37 8.95
N GLN A 419 20.59 25.38 8.11
CA GLN A 419 19.54 26.23 7.55
C GLN A 419 19.46 26.03 6.05
N ALA A 420 18.23 25.88 5.55
CA ALA A 420 17.99 25.80 4.13
C ALA A 420 18.36 27.12 3.43
N PRO A 421 18.88 27.08 2.19
CA PRO A 421 19.04 28.28 1.39
C PRO A 421 17.69 28.99 1.22
N ASP A 422 17.71 30.31 1.22
CA ASP A 422 16.51 31.12 1.03
C ASP A 422 15.99 31.02 -0.41
N SER A 423 14.77 31.54 -0.62
CA SER A 423 14.12 31.51 -1.93
C SER A 423 14.88 32.30 -2.99
N GLU A 424 15.54 33.39 -2.59
CA GLU A 424 16.37 34.21 -3.48
C GLU A 424 17.55 33.39 -4.01
N THR A 425 18.29 32.73 -3.11
CA THR A 425 19.39 31.82 -3.48
C THR A 425 18.90 30.71 -4.40
N LEU A 426 17.77 30.07 -4.09
CA LEU A 426 17.22 28.98 -4.91
C LEU A 426 16.72 29.45 -6.30
N SER A 427 16.29 30.70 -6.45
CA SER A 427 15.84 31.25 -7.74
C SER A 427 16.95 31.24 -8.81
N HIS A 428 18.22 31.34 -8.40
CA HIS A 428 19.36 31.25 -9.30
C HIS A 428 19.54 29.87 -9.94
N TYR A 429 18.90 28.85 -9.37
CA TYR A 429 18.96 27.46 -9.81
C TYR A 429 17.72 26.98 -10.55
N LEU A 430 16.73 27.85 -10.77
CA LEU A 430 15.55 27.47 -11.54
C LEU A 430 15.95 27.12 -12.99
N PRO A 431 15.27 26.15 -13.62
CA PRO A 431 15.55 25.77 -15.00
C PRO A 431 15.22 26.96 -15.92
N GLU A 432 16.02 27.14 -16.99
CA GLU A 432 15.96 28.32 -17.88
C GLU A 432 14.56 28.58 -18.45
N VAL A 433 13.74 27.54 -18.66
CA VAL A 433 12.35 27.62 -19.15
C VAL A 433 11.43 28.41 -18.20
N VAL A 434 11.75 28.50 -16.91
CA VAL A 434 10.94 29.24 -15.92
C VAL A 434 11.31 30.72 -15.87
N ARG A 435 12.53 31.11 -16.29
CA ARG A 435 12.97 32.52 -16.27
C ARG A 435 12.27 33.40 -17.31
N GLU A 436 11.76 32.82 -18.40
CA GLU A 436 11.06 33.57 -19.45
C GLU A 436 9.62 33.97 -19.06
N VAL A 437 9.05 33.41 -17.99
CA VAL A 437 7.66 33.69 -17.59
C VAL A 437 7.54 34.90 -16.65
N GLU A 438 8.63 35.33 -16.01
CA GLU A 438 8.63 36.50 -15.09
C GLU A 438 9.10 37.81 -15.73
N VAL A 439 9.49 37.82 -17.01
CA VAL A 439 9.85 39.05 -17.75
C VAL A 439 8.90 39.24 -18.93
N GLY A 440 7.63 39.44 -18.60
CA GLY A 440 6.56 39.60 -19.59
C GLY A 440 5.37 40.41 -19.09
N ASP A 441 5.57 41.34 -18.17
CA ASP A 441 4.55 42.30 -17.72
C ASP A 441 5.17 43.68 -17.46
N GLU A 442 5.92 44.20 -18.45
CA GLU A 442 6.22 45.63 -18.58
C GLU A 442 6.06 46.02 -20.03
N ASN A 443 4.81 46.22 -20.47
CA ASN A 443 4.44 47.15 -21.54
C ASN A 443 2.93 47.42 -21.48
N ASP A 444 2.49 48.00 -20.37
CA ASP A 444 1.28 48.81 -20.35
C ASP A 444 1.71 50.27 -20.34
N MET A 445 1.75 50.89 -21.52
CA MET A 445 1.55 52.34 -21.65
C MET A 445 0.72 52.66 -22.90
N PRO A 446 -0.16 53.66 -22.79
CA PRO A 446 -1.30 53.86 -23.68
C PRO A 446 -0.91 54.64 -24.93
N TYR A 447 -1.53 54.28 -26.06
CA TYR A 447 -2.35 55.17 -26.92
C TYR A 447 -2.87 54.40 -28.13
#